data_AF-A0AAP2REJ5-F1
#
_entry.id   AF-A0AAP2REJ5-F1
#
_cell.length_a   1.000
_cell.length_b   1.000
_cell.length_c   1.000
_cell.angle_alpha   90.00
_cell.angle_beta   90.00
_cell.angle_gamma   90.00
#
_symmetry.space_group_name_H-M   'P 1'
#
loop_
_entity.id
_entity.type
_entity.pdbx_description
1 polymer ?
#
loop_
_entity_poly.entity_id
_entity_poly.type
_entity_poly.pdbx_seq_one_letter_code
_entity_poly.pdbx_strand_id
1 'polypeptide(L)'
;MNGNDELLSREPCRYCDKMIPADSAFCPVCKRVNPLGPIRCPICKNIVDEDCRICAHCGTSMEMDCPKCGRTVFYEEYCEYCGAKLRGVKIPEERASVGVCLD
;
A
#
# COMPACT_ATOMS: atom_id res chain seq x y z
N MET A 1 25.79 -10.67 28.63
CA MET A 1 24.63 -10.19 27.87
C MET A 1 25.11 -8.94 27.14
N ASN A 2 25.37 -9.05 25.84
CA ASN A 2 25.95 -7.96 25.06
C ASN A 2 24.85 -6.95 24.77
N GLY A 3 25.06 -5.72 25.23
CA GLY A 3 24.22 -4.59 24.89
C GLY A 3 24.48 -4.15 23.46
N ASN A 4 23.49 -4.38 22.61
CA ASN A 4 23.22 -3.60 21.41
C ASN A 4 21.72 -3.68 21.05
N ASP A 5 20.85 -3.55 22.06
CA ASP A 5 19.47 -3.06 21.85
C ASP A 5 19.57 -1.58 21.45
N GLU A 6 20.07 -1.34 20.23
CA GLU A 6 19.68 -0.18 19.44
C GLU A 6 18.15 -0.12 19.54
N LEU A 7 17.61 1.02 19.99
CA LEU A 7 16.17 1.25 20.16
C LEU A 7 15.44 0.92 18.86
N LEU A 8 15.04 -0.34 18.70
CA LEU A 8 14.41 -0.85 17.49
C LEU A 8 13.03 -0.19 17.44
N SER A 9 12.92 0.90 16.67
CA SER A 9 11.68 1.63 16.49
C SER A 9 10.61 0.64 16.00
N ARG A 10 9.41 0.79 16.54
CA ARG A 10 8.28 -0.05 16.14
C ARG A 10 7.24 0.82 15.47
N GLU A 11 6.64 0.29 14.43
CA GLU A 11 5.61 0.96 13.65
C GLU A 11 4.37 0.05 13.52
N PRO A 12 3.17 0.63 13.42
CA PRO A 12 1.96 -0.15 13.23
C PRO A 12 1.94 -0.74 11.81
N CYS A 13 1.73 -2.05 11.71
CA CYS A 13 1.50 -2.70 10.41
C CYS A 13 0.20 -2.18 9.80
N ARG A 14 0.26 -1.60 8.61
CA ARG A 14 -0.90 -1.02 7.90
C ARG A 14 -2.02 -1.99 7.51
N TYR A 15 -1.85 -3.28 7.78
CA TYR A 15 -2.83 -4.33 7.46
C TYR A 15 -3.48 -5.00 8.68
N CYS A 16 -2.87 -4.89 9.86
CA CYS A 16 -3.36 -5.58 11.07
C CYS A 16 -3.10 -4.82 12.37
N ASP A 17 -2.57 -3.60 12.27
CA ASP A 17 -2.34 -2.63 13.34
C ASP A 17 -1.41 -3.07 14.48
N LYS A 18 -0.77 -4.24 14.37
CA LYS A 18 0.22 -4.69 15.34
C LYS A 18 1.54 -3.94 15.16
N MET A 19 2.15 -3.57 16.29
CA MET A 19 3.46 -2.92 16.35
C MET A 19 4.59 -3.92 16.01
N ILE A 20 5.28 -3.68 14.91
CA ILE A 20 6.36 -4.54 14.39
C ILE A 20 7.67 -3.74 14.26
N PRO A 21 8.85 -4.39 14.21
CA PRO A 21 10.11 -3.70 13.95
C PRO A 21 10.05 -2.83 12.68
N ALA A 22 10.53 -1.59 12.74
CA ALA A 22 10.41 -0.61 11.66
C ALA A 22 11.15 -1.02 10.36
N ASP A 23 12.10 -1.95 10.45
CA ASP A 23 12.86 -2.52 9.32
C ASP A 23 12.22 -3.81 8.75
N SER A 24 11.03 -4.19 9.22
CA SER A 24 10.37 -5.44 8.82
C SER A 24 9.92 -5.42 7.35
N ALA A 25 10.55 -6.23 6.50
CA ALA A 25 10.09 -6.46 5.12
C ALA A 25 8.74 -7.21 5.03
N PHE A 26 8.36 -7.94 6.08
CA PHE A 26 7.08 -8.64 6.21
C PHE A 26 6.57 -8.56 7.66
N CYS A 27 5.25 -8.57 7.84
CA CYS A 27 4.66 -8.56 9.17
C CYS A 27 4.80 -9.95 9.82
N PRO A 28 5.45 -10.11 10.98
CA PRO A 28 5.55 -11.39 11.67
C PRO A 28 4.19 -11.92 12.16
N VAL A 29 3.18 -11.04 12.28
CA VAL A 29 1.82 -11.41 12.71
C VAL A 29 0.95 -11.82 11.53
N CYS A 30 0.66 -10.91 10.60
CA CYS A 30 -0.28 -11.19 9.49
C CYS A 30 0.39 -11.74 8.22
N LYS A 31 1.73 -11.87 8.21
CA LYS A 31 2.54 -12.44 7.11
C LYS A 31 2.49 -11.66 5.79
N ARG A 32 1.88 -10.48 5.76
CA ARG A 32 1.86 -9.59 4.59
C ARG A 32 3.21 -8.92 4.39
N VAL A 33 3.61 -8.77 3.13
CA VAL A 33 4.86 -8.07 2.73
C VAL A 33 4.62 -6.57 2.65
N ASN A 34 5.71 -5.79 2.71
CA ASN A 34 5.66 -4.32 2.73
C ASN A 34 4.60 -3.78 3.72
N PRO A 35 4.69 -4.18 5.01
CA PRO A 35 3.70 -3.81 6.02
C PRO A 35 3.83 -2.36 6.52
N LEU A 36 4.91 -1.69 6.17
CA LEU A 36 5.32 -0.36 6.65
C LEU A 36 5.73 0.54 5.48
N GLY A 37 5.87 1.84 5.78
CA GLY A 37 6.29 2.86 4.83
C GLY A 37 5.17 3.32 3.88
N PRO A 38 5.49 4.29 3.01
CA PRO A 38 4.50 4.94 2.15
C PRO A 38 4.06 4.03 1.00
N ILE A 39 2.84 4.25 0.52
CA ILE A 39 2.35 3.62 -0.70
C ILE A 39 3.09 4.22 -1.90
N ARG A 40 3.39 3.38 -2.90
CA ARG A 40 4.05 3.79 -4.13
C ARG A 40 3.19 3.50 -5.34
N CYS A 41 3.16 4.45 -6.26
CA CYS A 41 2.52 4.29 -7.55
C CYS A 41 3.10 3.06 -8.28
N PRO A 42 2.27 2.13 -8.77
CA PRO A 42 2.77 0.95 -9.48
C PRO A 42 3.44 1.30 -10.81
N ILE A 43 3.10 2.44 -11.41
CA ILE A 43 3.61 2.89 -12.71
C ILE A 43 4.93 3.65 -12.53
N CYS A 44 4.92 4.80 -11.84
CA CYS A 44 6.12 5.67 -11.74
C CYS A 44 6.95 5.51 -10.47
N LYS A 45 6.51 4.68 -9.51
CA LYS A 45 7.19 4.41 -8.22
C LYS A 45 7.31 5.59 -7.24
N ASN A 46 6.80 6.76 -7.58
CA ASN A 46 6.66 7.87 -6.64
C ASN A 46 5.71 7.52 -5.50
N ILE A 47 5.93 8.18 -4.36
CA ILE A 47 5.03 8.09 -3.21
C ILE A 47 3.67 8.62 -3.62
N VAL A 48 2.63 7.94 -3.17
CA VAL A 48 1.24 8.36 -3.35
C VAL A 48 0.67 8.58 -1.97
N ASP A 49 0.04 9.74 -1.81
CA ASP A 49 -0.77 10.05 -0.64
C ASP A 49 -2.01 9.14 -0.62
N GLU A 50 -2.28 8.50 0.51
CA GLU A 50 -3.40 7.57 0.64
C GLU A 50 -4.77 8.25 0.50
N ASP A 51 -4.84 9.56 0.71
CA ASP A 51 -6.04 10.37 0.46
C ASP A 51 -6.20 10.74 -1.03
N CYS A 52 -5.14 10.59 -1.84
CA CYS A 52 -5.17 10.88 -3.27
C CYS A 52 -5.47 9.64 -4.12
N ARG A 53 -6.63 9.64 -4.77
CA ARG A 53 -7.02 8.59 -5.73
C ARG A 53 -6.25 8.62 -7.05
N ILE A 54 -5.42 9.64 -7.27
CA ILE A 54 -4.55 9.78 -8.46
C ILE A 54 -3.12 10.04 -8.03
N CYS A 55 -2.17 9.40 -8.68
CA CYS A 55 -0.76 9.73 -8.51
C CYS A 55 -0.47 11.14 -9.03
N ALA A 56 -0.14 12.06 -8.12
CA ALA A 56 0.20 13.45 -8.46
C ALA A 56 1.40 13.60 -9.43
N HIS A 57 2.24 12.56 -9.56
CA HIS A 57 3.41 12.61 -10.44
C HIS A 57 3.13 12.13 -11.88
N CYS A 58 2.29 11.11 -12.09
CA CYS A 58 2.08 10.53 -13.43
C CYS A 58 0.62 10.45 -13.86
N GLY A 59 -0.33 10.90 -13.04
CA GLY A 59 -1.75 10.94 -13.38
C GLY A 59 -2.45 9.58 -13.37
N THR A 60 -1.76 8.49 -13.01
CA THR A 60 -2.37 7.16 -12.94
C THR A 60 -3.40 7.11 -11.81
N SER A 61 -4.60 6.60 -12.12
CA SER A 61 -5.60 6.26 -11.10
C SER A 61 -5.09 5.17 -10.18
N MET A 62 -5.26 5.37 -8.88
CA MET A 62 -4.94 4.40 -7.84
C MET A 62 -6.15 3.56 -7.45
N GLU A 63 -7.27 3.72 -8.15
CA GLU A 63 -8.44 2.85 -7.96
C GLU A 63 -8.45 1.72 -8.99
N MET A 64 -8.84 0.52 -8.54
CA MET A 64 -9.04 -0.64 -9.40
C MET A 64 -10.16 -1.53 -8.86
N ASP A 65 -10.79 -2.30 -9.74
CA ASP A 65 -11.68 -3.37 -9.31
C ASP A 65 -10.86 -4.61 -8.94
N CYS A 66 -11.03 -5.11 -7.71
CA CYS A 66 -10.35 -6.30 -7.26
C CYS A 66 -10.78 -7.51 -8.12
N PRO A 67 -9.86 -8.21 -8.81
CA PRO A 67 -10.23 -9.32 -9.69
C PRO A 67 -10.76 -10.55 -8.95
N LYS A 68 -10.59 -10.63 -7.63
CA LYS A 68 -11.09 -11.74 -6.80
C LYS A 68 -12.49 -11.50 -6.26
N CYS A 69 -12.82 -10.27 -5.85
CA CYS A 69 -14.09 -9.97 -5.17
C CYS A 69 -14.95 -8.91 -5.87
N GLY A 70 -14.47 -8.30 -6.95
CA GLY A 70 -15.20 -7.33 -7.78
C GLY A 70 -15.43 -5.96 -7.14
N ARG A 71 -14.90 -5.70 -5.94
CA ARG A 71 -15.03 -4.39 -5.28
C ARG A 71 -13.97 -3.43 -5.79
N THR A 72 -14.36 -2.17 -6.01
CA THR A 72 -13.43 -1.08 -6.24
C THR A 72 -12.62 -0.81 -4.96
N VAL A 73 -11.31 -0.77 -5.09
CA VAL A 73 -10.34 -0.63 -3.99
C VAL A 73 -9.22 0.32 -4.39
N PHE A 74 -8.56 0.90 -3.38
CA PHE A 74 -7.28 1.55 -3.59
C PHE A 74 -6.18 0.52 -3.91
N TYR A 75 -5.27 0.87 -4.82
CA TYR A 75 -4.18 0.02 -5.25
C TYR A 75 -3.11 -0.06 -4.17
N GLU A 76 -3.03 -1.23 -3.54
CA GLU A 76 -1.97 -1.59 -2.61
C GLU A 76 -1.44 -3.01 -2.91
N GLU A 77 -0.74 -3.61 -1.96
CA GLU A 77 -0.33 -5.02 -2.06
C GLU A 77 -1.49 -5.99 -1.97
N TYR A 78 -2.51 -5.66 -1.17
CA TYR A 78 -3.61 -6.56 -0.85
C TYR A 78 -4.95 -5.84 -0.88
N CYS A 79 -5.99 -6.54 -1.33
CA CYS A 79 -7.37 -6.08 -1.24
C CYS A 79 -7.78 -6.01 0.24
N GLU A 80 -8.23 -4.83 0.67
CA GLU A 80 -8.75 -4.59 2.03
C GLU A 80 -9.95 -5.49 2.38
N TYR A 81 -10.77 -5.86 1.38
CA TYR A 81 -12.01 -6.60 1.61
C TYR A 81 -11.85 -8.13 1.60
N CYS A 82 -10.96 -8.68 0.77
CA CYS A 82 -10.84 -10.13 0.61
C CYS A 82 -9.41 -10.69 0.79
N GLY A 83 -8.43 -9.81 1.03
CA GLY A 83 -7.03 -10.18 1.25
C GLY A 83 -6.30 -10.73 0.01
N ALA A 84 -6.90 -10.65 -1.18
CA ALA A 84 -6.23 -11.03 -2.42
C ALA A 84 -5.01 -10.16 -2.67
N LYS A 85 -3.91 -10.75 -3.17
CA LYS A 85 -2.74 -9.97 -3.62
C LYS A 85 -3.10 -9.19 -4.90
N LEU A 86 -2.84 -7.89 -4.92
CA LEU A 86 -3.17 -6.99 -6.03
C LEU A 86 -1.92 -6.54 -6.82
N ARG A 87 -0.74 -6.58 -6.20
CA ARG A 87 0.51 -6.25 -6.92
C ARG A 87 0.68 -7.12 -8.16
N GLY A 88 0.96 -6.47 -9.28
CA GLY A 88 1.11 -7.11 -10.60
C GLY A 88 -0.18 -7.20 -11.42
N VAL A 89 -1.34 -6.82 -10.86
CA VAL A 89 -2.55 -6.63 -11.66
C VAL A 89 -2.39 -5.38 -12.53
N LYS A 90 -2.73 -5.49 -13.81
CA LYS A 90 -2.72 -4.37 -14.74
C LYS A 90 -3.83 -3.39 -14.36
N ILE A 91 -3.46 -2.14 -14.07
CA ILE A 91 -4.43 -1.05 -13.95
C ILE A 91 -4.75 -0.60 -15.38
N PRO A 92 -6.04 -0.54 -15.79
CA PRO A 92 -6.39 -0.04 -17.11
C PRO A 92 -6.01 1.44 -17.25
N GLU A 93 -5.28 1.78 -18.31
CA GLU A 93 -4.77 3.13 -18.56
C GLU A 93 -5.87 4.17 -18.88
N GLU A 94 -7.11 3.74 -19.15
CA GLU A 94 -8.15 4.56 -19.78
C GLU A 94 -9.07 5.35 -18.83
N ARG A 95 -8.88 5.27 -17.50
CA ARG A 95 -9.79 5.92 -16.52
C ARG A 95 -9.13 6.98 -15.64
N ALA A 96 -8.17 7.74 -16.18
CA ALA A 96 -7.78 9.00 -15.56
C ALA A 96 -8.82 10.08 -15.88
N SER A 97 -10.02 9.97 -15.30
CA SER A 97 -10.86 11.15 -15.11
C SER A 97 -10.20 11.96 -14.00
N VAL A 98 -9.80 13.18 -14.31
CA VAL A 98 -9.09 14.12 -13.42
C VAL A 98 -9.69 14.07 -11.99
N GLY A 99 -9.01 13.36 -11.11
CA GLY A 99 -9.32 13.20 -9.70
C GLY A 99 -8.31 14.02 -8.93
N VAL A 100 -8.82 15.05 -8.26
CA VAL A 100 -8.04 15.97 -7.43
C VAL A 100 -7.77 15.26 -6.11
N CYS A 101 -6.57 15.43 -5.56
CA CYS A 101 -6.36 15.23 -4.13
C CYS A 101 -7.36 16.14 -3.40
N LEU A 102 -8.20 15.60 -2.52
CA LEU A 102 -9.12 16.44 -1.75
C LEU A 102 -8.26 17.23 -0.75
N ASP A 103 -8.22 18.55 -0.92
CA ASP A 103 -7.50 19.49 -0.05
C ASP A 103 -8.14 19.64 1.34
#